data_AF-A0A8S3IJD6-F1
#
_entry.id   AF-A0A8S3IJD6-F1
#
_cell.length_a   1.000
_cell.length_b   1.000
_cell.length_c   1.000
_cell.angle_alpha   90.00
_cell.angle_beta   90.00
_cell.angle_gamma   90.00
#
_symmetry.space_group_name_H-M   'P 1'
#
loop_
_entity.id
_entity.type
_entity.pdbx_description
1 polymer ?
#
loop_
_entity_poly.entity_id
_entity_poly.type
_entity_poly.pdbx_seq_one_letter_code
_entity_poly.pdbx_strand_id
1 'polypeptide(L)'
;MSTWLETCCAMVERRLPERINALDEDDRPEQPWWKCKKWAFHILIRTFERHGAPANLPKGQPPERIEFANFYLKAFSGKVITLVFGILEAYRQKIYVSPRIVQLSLNYLRESVRHAFSWKIMQNNVVILIQDIIYPLLCINDDDIELFNDEPVEFVRARLGM
;
A
#
# COMPACT_ATOMS: atom_id res chain seq x y z
N MET A 1 0.45 11.18 -19.80
CA MET A 1 0.11 10.78 -18.41
C MET A 1 0.55 9.36 -18.07
N SER A 2 0.49 8.39 -19.00
CA SER A 2 0.93 6.99 -18.76
C SER A 2 2.37 6.92 -18.22
N THR A 3 3.30 7.67 -18.81
CA THR A 3 4.72 7.71 -18.41
C THR A 3 4.93 8.07 -16.93
N TRP A 4 4.11 8.98 -16.38
CA TRP A 4 4.21 9.37 -14.97
C TRP A 4 3.75 8.27 -14.02
N LEU A 5 2.62 7.63 -14.32
CA LEU A 5 2.10 6.50 -13.54
C LEU A 5 3.03 5.29 -13.63
N GLU A 6 3.60 5.03 -14.80
CA GLU A 6 4.62 4.02 -15.01
C GLU A 6 5.88 4.28 -14.19
N THR A 7 6.34 5.54 -14.15
CA THR A 7 7.49 5.95 -13.33
C THR A 7 7.22 5.74 -11.85
N CYS A 8 6.03 6.10 -11.38
CA CYS A 8 5.62 5.84 -10.00
C CYS A 8 5.60 4.33 -9.68
N CYS A 9 5.02 3.51 -10.57
CA CYS A 9 5.04 2.05 -10.42
C CYS A 9 6.48 1.52 -10.36
N ALA A 10 7.34 1.93 -11.29
CA ALA A 10 8.73 1.49 -11.34
C ALA A 10 9.52 1.88 -10.08
N MET A 11 9.27 3.07 -9.51
CA MET A 11 9.88 3.49 -8.25
C MET A 11 9.44 2.59 -7.09
N VAL A 12 8.15 2.26 -7.02
CA VAL A 12 7.60 1.39 -5.97
C VAL A 12 8.07 -0.06 -6.14
N GLU A 13 8.26 -0.54 -7.36
CA GLU A 13 8.75 -1.90 -7.66
C GLU A 13 10.26 -2.07 -7.44
N ARG A 14 11.03 -0.96 -7.56
CA ARG A 14 12.49 -1.00 -7.53
C ARG A 14 13.06 -1.76 -6.32
N ARG A 15 13.83 -2.82 -6.56
CA ARG A 15 14.52 -3.54 -5.48
C ARG A 15 15.49 -2.61 -4.75
N LEU A 16 15.57 -2.79 -3.44
CA LEU A 16 16.48 -2.02 -2.60
C LEU A 16 17.88 -2.65 -2.62
N PRO A 17 18.95 -1.83 -2.58
CA PRO A 17 20.30 -2.33 -2.39
C PRO A 17 20.43 -3.18 -1.10
N GLU A 18 21.12 -4.31 -1.16
CA GLU A 18 21.29 -5.24 -0.02
C GLU A 18 21.91 -4.57 1.21
N ARG A 19 22.78 -3.58 1.02
CA ARG A 19 23.39 -2.80 2.11
C ARG A 19 22.37 -2.14 3.04
N ILE A 20 21.14 -1.93 2.60
CA ILE A 20 20.07 -1.36 3.44
C ILE A 20 19.57 -2.40 4.45
N ASN A 21 19.58 -3.68 4.09
CA ASN A 21 19.17 -4.75 4.99
C ASN A 21 20.20 -4.99 6.11
N ALA A 22 21.44 -4.54 5.92
CA ALA A 22 22.50 -4.60 6.94
C ALA A 22 22.40 -3.49 8.00
N LEU A 23 21.49 -2.52 7.82
CA LEU A 23 21.21 -1.50 8.83
C LEU A 23 20.31 -2.06 9.93
N ASP A 24 20.38 -1.44 11.11
CA ASP A 24 19.44 -1.66 12.20
C ASP A 24 18.01 -1.37 11.73
N GLU A 25 17.04 -2.13 12.25
CA GLU A 25 15.66 -2.09 11.74
C GLU A 25 15.03 -0.70 11.84
N ASP A 26 15.39 0.05 12.87
CA ASP A 26 14.92 1.41 13.15
C ASP A 26 15.48 2.47 12.18
N ASP A 27 16.66 2.23 11.61
CA ASP A 27 17.30 3.13 10.65
C ASP A 27 16.85 2.86 9.19
N ARG A 28 16.31 1.66 8.94
CA ARG A 28 15.86 1.28 7.59
C ARG A 28 14.78 2.22 7.04
N PRO A 29 13.70 2.61 7.75
CA PRO A 29 12.67 3.51 7.24
C PRO A 29 13.20 4.90 6.85
N GLU A 30 14.28 5.35 7.47
CA GLU A 30 14.86 6.68 7.24
C GLU A 30 15.61 6.80 5.91
N GLN A 31 15.94 5.66 5.29
CA GLN A 31 16.65 5.63 4.03
C GLN A 31 15.88 6.34 2.90
N PRO A 32 16.56 7.14 2.06
CA PRO A 32 15.92 7.88 0.96
C PRO A 32 15.07 7.01 0.04
N TRP A 33 15.44 5.73 -0.13
CA TRP A 33 14.72 4.77 -0.95
C TRP A 33 13.28 4.54 -0.49
N TRP A 34 13.07 4.36 0.81
CA TRP A 34 11.73 4.20 1.37
C TRP A 34 10.93 5.49 1.27
N LYS A 35 11.58 6.65 1.42
CA LYS A 35 10.96 7.96 1.20
C LYS A 35 10.48 8.11 -0.25
N CYS A 36 11.30 7.75 -1.24
CA CYS A 36 10.92 7.76 -2.66
C CYS A 36 9.76 6.81 -2.95
N LYS A 37 9.83 5.55 -2.47
CA LYS A 37 8.74 4.58 -2.61
C LYS A 37 7.44 5.09 -2.00
N LYS A 38 7.50 5.64 -0.78
CA LYS A 38 6.35 6.20 -0.07
C LYS A 38 5.63 7.27 -0.89
N TRP A 39 6.38 8.22 -1.44
CA TRP A 39 5.78 9.32 -2.20
C TRP A 39 5.26 8.88 -3.57
N ALA A 40 5.99 8.02 -4.27
CA ALA A 40 5.50 7.42 -5.52
C ALA A 40 4.19 6.64 -5.29
N PHE A 41 4.10 5.90 -4.18
CA PHE A 41 2.91 5.12 -3.87
C PHE A 41 1.74 6.00 -3.43
N HIS A 42 1.99 7.06 -2.67
CA HIS A 42 0.98 8.07 -2.33
C HIS A 42 0.35 8.69 -3.57
N ILE A 43 1.13 8.95 -4.63
CA ILE A 43 0.61 9.44 -5.90
C ILE A 43 -0.34 8.41 -6.50
N LEU A 44 0.07 7.14 -6.59
CA LEU A 44 -0.77 6.08 -7.15
C LEU A 44 -2.11 5.93 -6.39
N ILE A 45 -2.07 5.93 -5.06
CA ILE A 45 -3.26 5.85 -4.20
C ILE A 45 -4.16 7.06 -4.44
N ARG A 46 -3.63 8.29 -4.34
CA ARG A 46 -4.43 9.50 -4.51
C ARG A 46 -5.01 9.63 -5.91
N THR A 47 -4.27 9.21 -6.94
CA THR A 47 -4.81 9.14 -8.30
C THR A 47 -5.99 8.19 -8.35
N PHE A 48 -5.88 6.99 -7.76
CA PHE A 48 -6.98 6.03 -7.78
C PHE A 48 -8.21 6.55 -7.03
N GLU A 49 -8.04 6.99 -5.79
CA GLU A 49 -9.11 7.47 -4.91
C GLU A 49 -9.86 8.68 -5.49
N ARG A 50 -9.17 9.59 -6.17
CA ARG A 50 -9.79 10.86 -6.63
C ARG A 50 -10.14 10.90 -8.11
N HIS A 51 -9.42 10.15 -8.94
CA HIS A 51 -9.47 10.31 -10.39
C HIS A 51 -9.47 8.99 -11.16
N GLY A 52 -9.22 7.86 -10.50
CA GLY A 52 -8.94 6.59 -11.16
C GLY A 52 -10.14 5.67 -11.33
N ALA A 53 -11.33 6.10 -10.91
CA ALA A 53 -12.58 5.38 -11.15
C ALA A 53 -13.72 6.38 -11.38
N PRO A 54 -14.60 6.17 -12.38
CA PRO A 54 -15.73 7.06 -12.62
C PRO A 54 -16.65 7.20 -11.40
N ALA A 55 -16.77 6.13 -10.60
CA ALA A 55 -17.56 6.12 -9.36
C ALA A 55 -17.04 7.08 -8.28
N ASN A 56 -15.76 7.48 -8.36
CA ASN A 56 -15.13 8.42 -7.42
C ASN A 56 -15.26 9.88 -7.86
N LEU A 57 -15.73 10.13 -9.09
CA LEU A 57 -15.86 11.49 -9.62
C LEU A 57 -17.17 12.14 -9.14
N PRO A 58 -17.14 13.44 -8.78
CA PRO A 58 -18.37 14.20 -8.56
C PRO A 58 -19.27 14.19 -9.80
N LYS A 59 -20.57 14.43 -9.63
CA LYS A 59 -21.49 14.57 -10.78
C LYS A 59 -21.12 15.79 -11.64
N GLY A 60 -21.37 15.71 -12.94
CA GLY A 60 -21.16 16.82 -13.88
C GLY A 60 -19.70 17.11 -14.24
N GLN A 61 -18.79 16.14 -14.06
CA GLN A 61 -17.40 16.29 -14.50
C GLN A 61 -17.30 16.26 -16.03
N PRO A 62 -16.31 16.96 -16.60
CA PRO A 62 -16.13 17.01 -18.04
C PRO A 62 -15.74 15.63 -18.61
N PRO A 63 -16.09 15.35 -19.88
CA PRO A 63 -15.89 14.02 -20.49
C PRO A 63 -14.46 13.50 -20.40
N GLU A 64 -13.44 14.36 -20.51
CA GLU A 64 -12.04 13.96 -20.49
C GLU A 64 -11.62 13.38 -19.13
N ARG A 65 -12.22 13.85 -18.03
CA ARG A 65 -11.97 13.29 -16.69
C ARG A 65 -12.60 11.91 -16.54
N ILE A 66 -13.79 11.72 -17.08
CA ILE A 66 -14.49 10.42 -17.07
C ILE A 66 -13.71 9.41 -17.92
N GLU A 67 -13.21 9.85 -19.09
CA GLU A 67 -12.37 9.04 -19.96
C GLU A 67 -11.08 8.62 -19.25
N PHE A 68 -10.37 9.55 -18.61
CA PHE A 68 -9.19 9.24 -17.80
C PHE A 68 -9.49 8.23 -16.68
N ALA A 69 -10.61 8.40 -15.97
CA ALA A 69 -10.97 7.51 -14.88
C ALA A 69 -11.25 6.09 -15.37
N ASN A 70 -11.93 5.95 -16.52
CA ASN A 70 -12.12 4.65 -17.16
C ASN A 70 -10.80 4.03 -17.64
N PHE A 71 -9.92 4.85 -18.23
CA PHE A 71 -8.59 4.44 -18.65
C PHE A 71 -7.77 3.92 -17.47
N TYR A 72 -7.68 4.68 -16.37
CA TYR A 72 -6.91 4.29 -15.19
C TYR A 72 -7.44 2.97 -14.62
N LEU A 73 -8.76 2.87 -14.42
CA LEU A 73 -9.37 1.67 -13.84
C LEU A 73 -9.02 0.43 -14.68
N LYS A 74 -9.13 0.51 -16.01
CA LYS A 74 -8.90 -0.65 -16.88
C LYS A 74 -7.42 -0.94 -17.17
N ALA A 75 -6.60 0.10 -17.32
CA ALA A 75 -5.21 -0.05 -17.78
C ALA A 75 -4.18 -0.07 -16.65
N PHE A 76 -4.44 0.61 -15.52
CA PHE A 76 -3.45 0.79 -14.45
C PHE A 76 -3.81 0.10 -13.13
N SER A 77 -5.09 0.04 -12.75
CA SER A 77 -5.47 -0.52 -11.44
C SER A 77 -4.96 -1.95 -11.25
N GLY A 78 -5.10 -2.82 -12.26
CA GLY A 78 -4.61 -4.19 -12.21
C GLY A 78 -3.09 -4.30 -12.04
N LYS A 79 -2.32 -3.43 -12.71
CA LYS A 79 -0.87 -3.38 -12.57
C LYS A 79 -0.46 -3.00 -11.15
N VAL A 80 -1.12 -1.99 -10.58
CA VAL A 80 -0.84 -1.55 -9.20
C VAL A 80 -1.29 -2.60 -8.18
N ILE A 81 -2.44 -3.26 -8.38
CA ILE A 81 -2.88 -4.38 -7.53
C ILE A 81 -1.84 -5.50 -7.52
N THR A 82 -1.31 -5.86 -8.69
CA THR A 82 -0.27 -6.90 -8.80
C THR A 82 1.00 -6.50 -8.04
N LEU A 83 1.43 -5.24 -8.20
CA LEU A 83 2.56 -4.67 -7.46
C LEU A 83 2.31 -4.71 -5.94
N VAL A 84 1.11 -4.32 -5.50
CA VAL A 84 0.69 -4.35 -4.10
C VAL A 84 0.76 -5.78 -3.54
N PHE A 85 0.26 -6.77 -4.28
CA PHE A 85 0.37 -8.17 -3.86
C PHE A 85 1.82 -8.63 -3.76
N GLY A 86 2.70 -8.23 -4.68
CA GLY A 86 4.13 -8.54 -4.57
C GLY A 86 4.79 -7.95 -3.31
N ILE A 87 4.40 -6.74 -2.92
CA ILE A 87 4.87 -6.10 -1.67
C ILE A 87 4.38 -6.88 -0.44
N LEU A 88 3.10 -7.24 -0.43
CA LEU A 88 2.51 -7.96 0.70
C LEU A 88 3.02 -9.41 0.79
N GLU A 89 3.34 -10.02 -0.35
CA GLU A 89 4.00 -11.32 -0.40
C GLU A 89 5.41 -11.26 0.19
N ALA A 90 6.19 -10.22 -0.16
CA ALA A 90 7.51 -10.01 0.45
C ALA A 90 7.41 -9.85 1.97
N TYR A 91 6.43 -9.06 2.44
CA TYR A 91 6.13 -8.90 3.86
C TYR A 91 5.77 -10.25 4.52
N ARG A 92 4.92 -11.06 3.88
CA ARG A 92 4.54 -12.40 4.36
C ARG A 92 5.75 -13.33 4.47
N GLN A 93 6.68 -13.26 3.52
CA GLN A 93 7.93 -14.01 3.50
C GLN A 93 9.00 -13.47 4.46
N LYS A 94 8.65 -12.53 5.34
CA LYS A 94 9.57 -11.87 6.29
C LYS A 94 10.73 -11.13 5.62
N ILE A 95 10.57 -10.76 4.35
CA ILE A 95 11.46 -9.80 3.69
C ILE A 95 11.07 -8.42 4.19
N TYR A 96 12.04 -7.66 4.71
CA TYR A 96 11.77 -6.36 5.29
C TYR A 96 11.07 -5.43 4.30
N VAL A 97 9.90 -4.93 4.72
CA VAL A 97 9.14 -3.87 4.05
C VAL A 97 8.82 -2.83 5.11
N SER A 98 9.12 -1.55 4.83
CA SER A 98 8.80 -0.47 5.76
C SER A 98 7.31 -0.52 6.16
N PRO A 99 6.96 -0.41 7.46
CA PRO A 99 5.58 -0.46 7.94
C PRO A 99 4.64 0.50 7.18
N ARG A 100 5.17 1.68 6.82
CA ARG A 100 4.40 2.67 6.04
C ARG A 100 4.04 2.16 4.65
N ILE A 101 4.91 1.39 3.98
CA ILE A 101 4.61 0.82 2.67
C ILE A 101 3.56 -0.29 2.78
N VAL A 102 3.62 -1.13 3.81
CA VAL A 102 2.57 -2.14 4.09
C VAL A 102 1.22 -1.47 4.29
N GLN A 103 1.17 -0.40 5.10
CA GLN A 103 -0.05 0.38 5.32
C GLN A 103 -0.59 0.99 4.01
N LEU A 104 0.27 1.55 3.16
CA LEU A 104 -0.12 2.13 1.88
C LEU A 104 -0.64 1.06 0.90
N SER A 105 -0.03 -0.13 0.91
CA SER A 105 -0.50 -1.30 0.16
C SER A 105 -1.93 -1.68 0.55
N LEU A 106 -2.20 -1.81 1.85
CA LEU A 106 -3.54 -2.12 2.35
C LEU A 106 -4.56 -1.01 2.01
N ASN A 107 -4.17 0.26 2.08
CA ASN A 107 -5.02 1.38 1.66
C ASN A 107 -5.38 1.31 0.17
N TYR A 108 -4.44 0.92 -0.70
CA TYR A 108 -4.74 0.73 -2.13
C TYR A 108 -5.73 -0.42 -2.34
N LEU A 109 -5.58 -1.54 -1.63
CA LEU A 109 -6.52 -2.66 -1.70
C LEU A 109 -7.91 -2.28 -1.17
N ARG A 110 -7.98 -1.49 -0.10
CA ARG A 110 -9.24 -0.94 0.43
C ARG A 110 -10.00 -0.14 -0.63
N GLU A 111 -9.30 0.65 -1.46
CA GLU A 111 -9.95 1.34 -2.57
C GLU A 111 -10.30 0.37 -3.71
N SER A 112 -9.44 -0.61 -3.98
CA SER A 112 -9.64 -1.62 -5.03
C SER A 112 -10.89 -2.47 -4.83
N VAL A 113 -11.25 -2.83 -3.59
CA VAL A 113 -12.45 -3.65 -3.32
C VAL A 113 -13.76 -2.93 -3.65
N ARG A 114 -13.75 -1.59 -3.78
CA ARG A 114 -14.95 -0.79 -4.03
C ARG A 114 -15.40 -0.81 -5.49
N HIS A 115 -14.54 -1.25 -6.41
CA HIS A 115 -14.83 -1.25 -7.84
C HIS A 115 -14.87 -2.67 -8.40
N ALA A 116 -15.94 -3.01 -9.13
CA ALA A 116 -16.17 -4.37 -9.64
C ALA A 116 -15.03 -4.88 -10.56
N PHE A 117 -14.39 -3.99 -11.32
CA PHE A 117 -13.27 -4.35 -12.18
C PHE A 117 -12.05 -4.82 -11.38
N SER A 118 -11.61 -4.02 -10.40
CA SER A 118 -10.46 -4.36 -9.54
C SER A 118 -10.77 -5.51 -8.58
N TRP A 119 -12.01 -5.62 -8.09
CA TRP A 119 -12.45 -6.76 -7.28
C TRP A 119 -12.20 -8.10 -7.99
N LYS A 120 -12.56 -8.21 -9.27
CA LYS A 120 -12.36 -9.42 -10.07
C LYS A 120 -10.90 -9.87 -10.12
N ILE A 121 -9.96 -8.92 -10.02
CA ILE A 121 -8.51 -9.18 -10.04
C ILE A 121 -8.04 -9.72 -8.69
N MET A 122 -8.57 -9.19 -7.58
CA MET A 122 -8.05 -9.49 -6.24
C MET A 122 -8.81 -10.61 -5.49
N GLN A 123 -10.06 -10.90 -5.87
CA GLN A 123 -10.96 -11.78 -5.09
C GLN A 123 -10.37 -13.15 -4.74
N ASN A 124 -9.58 -13.76 -5.64
CA ASN A 124 -9.00 -15.08 -5.40
C ASN A 124 -7.94 -15.09 -4.28
N ASN A 125 -7.34 -13.94 -3.97
CA ASN A 125 -6.29 -13.81 -2.97
C ASN A 125 -6.80 -13.24 -1.63
N VAL A 126 -8.09 -12.90 -1.52
CA VAL A 126 -8.64 -12.20 -0.34
C VAL A 126 -8.57 -13.06 0.92
N VAL A 127 -8.81 -14.37 0.81
CA VAL A 127 -8.73 -15.29 1.95
C VAL A 127 -7.30 -15.30 2.52
N ILE A 128 -6.31 -15.45 1.65
CA ILE A 128 -4.88 -15.43 2.02
C ILE A 128 -4.50 -14.06 2.61
N LEU A 129 -4.94 -12.98 1.98
CA LEU A 129 -4.71 -11.62 2.49
C LEU A 129 -5.26 -11.44 3.91
N ILE A 130 -6.44 -11.96 4.20
CA ILE A 130 -7.04 -11.86 5.53
C ILE A 130 -6.26 -12.71 6.53
N GLN A 131 -6.00 -13.98 6.20
CA GLN A 131 -5.39 -14.94 7.12
C GLN A 131 -3.92 -14.65 7.41
N ASP A 132 -3.13 -14.38 6.37
CA ASP A 132 -1.66 -14.35 6.49
C ASP A 132 -1.11 -12.94 6.71
N ILE A 133 -1.91 -11.89 6.45
CA ILE A 133 -1.44 -10.51 6.50
C ILE A 133 -2.31 -9.67 7.44
N ILE A 134 -3.60 -9.52 7.17
CA ILE A 134 -4.46 -8.61 7.95
C ILE A 134 -4.64 -9.11 9.38
N TYR A 135 -4.95 -10.40 9.58
CA TYR A 135 -5.18 -10.95 10.90
C TYR A 135 -3.93 -10.83 11.80
N PRO A 136 -2.72 -11.27 11.39
CA PRO A 136 -1.51 -11.09 12.18
C PRO A 136 -1.19 -9.62 12.51
N LEU A 137 -1.47 -8.68 11.59
CA LEU A 137 -1.27 -7.24 11.84
C LEU A 137 -2.22 -6.67 12.91
N LEU A 138 -3.39 -7.27 13.09
CA LEU A 138 -4.37 -6.85 14.09
C LEU A 138 -4.13 -7.50 15.46
N CYS A 139 -3.40 -8.62 15.50
CA CYS A 139 -3.02 -9.26 16.75
C CYS A 139 -2.00 -8.43 17.53
N ILE A 140 -2.03 -8.59 18.85
CA ILE A 140 -0.95 -8.16 19.74
C ILE A 140 0.22 -9.13 19.51
N ASN A 141 1.42 -8.60 19.28
CA ASN A 141 2.65 -9.36 19.11
C ASN A 141 3.57 -9.19 20.33
N ASP A 142 4.74 -9.81 20.30
CA ASP A 142 5.68 -9.76 21.41
C ASP A 142 6.22 -8.33 21.65
N ASP A 143 6.50 -7.57 20.58
CA ASP A 143 6.94 -6.17 20.66
C ASP A 143 5.89 -5.28 21.35
N ASP A 144 4.60 -5.54 21.10
CA ASP A 144 3.50 -4.83 21.77
C ASP A 144 3.42 -5.15 23.26
N ILE A 145 3.68 -6.41 23.64
CA ILE A 145 3.68 -6.85 25.03
C ILE A 145 4.86 -6.23 25.77
N GLU A 146 6.03 -6.21 25.14
CA GLU A 146 7.23 -5.54 25.65
C GLU A 146 6.96 -4.04 25.85
N LEU A 147 6.46 -3.35 24.82
CA LEU A 147 6.09 -1.94 24.91
C LEU A 147 5.03 -1.66 25.97
N PHE A 148 4.04 -2.55 26.14
CA PHE A 148 3.02 -2.41 27.18
C PHE A 148 3.62 -2.55 28.59
N ASN A 149 4.58 -3.45 28.79
CA ASN A 149 5.23 -3.67 30.08
C ASN A 149 6.20 -2.54 30.44
N ASP A 150 6.96 -2.05 29.46
CA ASP A 150 8.02 -1.06 29.66
C ASP A 150 7.46 0.38 29.62
N GLU A 151 6.63 0.69 28.63
CA GLU A 151 6.08 2.02 28.38
C GLU A 151 4.57 1.96 28.02
N PRO A 152 3.69 1.63 28.98
CA PRO A 152 2.26 1.42 28.74
C PRO A 152 1.54 2.63 28.12
N VAL A 153 2.04 3.84 28.39
CA VAL A 153 1.51 5.08 27.78
C VAL A 153 1.84 5.12 26.29
N GLU A 154 3.06 4.79 25.89
CA GLU A 154 3.46 4.74 24.47
C GLU A 154 2.75 3.62 23.73
N PHE A 155 2.52 2.46 24.37
CA PHE A 155 1.68 1.42 23.80
C PHE A 155 0.27 1.94 23.44
N VAL A 156 -0.37 2.67 24.37
CA VAL A 156 -1.70 3.27 24.14
C VAL A 156 -1.65 4.28 22.99
N ARG A 157 -0.61 5.13 22.92
CA ARG A 157 -0.42 6.08 21.82
C ARG A 157 -0.25 5.37 20.47
N ALA A 158 0.61 4.36 20.41
CA ALA A 158 0.92 3.62 19.20
C ALA A 158 -0.28 2.83 18.66
N ARG A 159 -1.05 2.17 19.54
CA ARG A 159 -2.18 1.31 19.13
C ARG A 159 -3.51 2.04 18.98
N LEU A 160 -3.79 3.05 19.81
CA LEU A 160 -5.08 3.76 19.81
C LEU A 160 -5.03 5.16 19.17
N GLY A 161 -3.84 5.64 18.79
CA GLY A 161 -3.66 6.91 18.09
C GLY A 161 -4.04 8.14 18.92
N MET A 162 -3.91 8.06 20.25
CA MET A 162 -4.11 9.18 21.19
C MET A 162 -2.82 9.94 21.46
#